data_AF-A0A843C914-F1
#
_entry.id   AF-A0A843C914-F1
#
_cell.length_a   1.000
_cell.length_b   1.000
_cell.length_c   1.000
_cell.angle_alpha   90.00
_cell.angle_beta   90.00
_cell.angle_gamma   90.00
#
_symmetry.space_group_name_H-M   'P 1'
#
loop_
_entity.id
_entity.type
_entity.pdbx_description
1 polymer ?
#
loop_
_entity_poly.entity_id
_entity_poly.type
_entity_poly.pdbx_seq_one_letter_code
_entity_poly.pdbx_strand_id
1 'polypeptide(L)'
;MTDLLLIVGSFIVIIFGVLLSLRYKARGNNGIAWILFTLSMICWFIGEYAYSYEYEYNIEDLSTLTSDFFYIIGYPLFLAFTIFYLKPRKNIITKKMILASSLFSLLIVIPSLYITFDSVRDVDGLTLFLYAIYPILDGIILIPAIVATFLFFRGQVNLLWTMILFGVLLDVAADTAYLIFS
;
A
#
# COMPACT_ATOMS: atom_id res chain seq x y z
N MET A 1 4.01 7.43 -21.24
CA MET A 1 5.25 8.09 -20.76
C MET A 1 5.43 7.81 -19.27
N THR A 2 6.10 6.71 -18.92
CA THR A 2 6.41 6.38 -17.52
C THR A 2 7.36 7.44 -16.95
N ASP A 3 6.98 8.06 -15.85
CA ASP A 3 7.74 9.16 -15.27
C ASP A 3 9.11 8.62 -14.80
N LEU A 4 10.22 9.20 -15.27
CA LEU A 4 11.59 8.77 -14.91
C LEU A 4 11.76 8.69 -13.39
N LEU A 5 11.06 9.57 -12.68
CA LEU A 5 11.04 9.66 -11.24
C LEU A 5 10.40 8.43 -10.57
N LEU A 6 9.33 7.87 -11.15
CA LEU A 6 8.68 6.64 -10.68
C LEU A 6 9.61 5.43 -10.80
N ILE A 7 10.29 5.29 -11.94
CA ILE A 7 11.22 4.17 -12.18
C ILE A 7 12.42 4.29 -11.23
N VAL A 8 13.10 5.44 -11.23
CA VAL A 8 14.32 5.63 -10.44
C VAL A 8 14.01 5.57 -8.94
N GLY A 9 12.92 6.20 -8.50
CA GLY A 9 12.49 6.18 -7.10
C GLY A 9 12.20 4.77 -6.60
N SER A 10 11.41 4.01 -7.35
CA SER A 10 11.06 2.62 -6.98
C SER A 10 12.29 1.71 -6.94
N PHE A 11 13.21 1.83 -7.91
CA PHE A 11 14.46 1.08 -7.90
C PHE A 11 15.31 1.36 -6.66
N ILE A 12 15.42 2.64 -6.26
CA ILE A 12 16.15 3.03 -5.05
C ILE A 12 15.53 2.37 -3.83
N VAL A 13 14.20 2.43 -3.67
CA VAL A 13 13.49 1.81 -2.55
C VAL A 13 13.70 0.29 -2.51
N ILE A 14 13.64 -0.38 -3.66
CA ILE A 14 13.90 -1.82 -3.77
C ILE A 14 15.33 -2.15 -3.36
N ILE A 15 16.34 -1.40 -3.85
CA ILE A 15 17.74 -1.60 -3.48
C ILE A 15 17.93 -1.46 -1.97
N PHE A 16 17.35 -0.42 -1.36
CA PHE A 16 17.37 -0.26 0.09
C PHE A 16 16.71 -1.44 0.81
N GLY A 17 15.56 -1.90 0.33
CA GLY A 17 14.88 -3.09 0.84
C GLY A 17 15.76 -4.34 0.79
N VAL A 18 16.43 -4.60 -0.34
CA VAL A 18 17.36 -5.72 -0.51
C VAL A 18 18.54 -5.60 0.47
N LEU A 19 19.18 -4.43 0.56
CA LEU A 19 20.31 -4.22 1.47
C LEU A 19 19.92 -4.46 2.94
N LEU A 20 18.73 -4.00 3.34
CA LEU A 20 18.22 -4.21 4.70
C LEU A 20 17.83 -5.67 4.94
N SER A 21 17.23 -6.32 3.96
CA SER A 21 16.94 -7.76 4.00
C SER A 21 18.22 -8.59 4.18
N LEU A 22 19.28 -8.26 3.44
CA LEU A 22 20.60 -8.91 3.55
C LEU A 22 21.29 -8.62 4.88
N ARG A 23 21.13 -7.40 5.43
CA ARG A 23 21.68 -7.01 6.73
C ARG A 23 21.03 -7.78 7.87
N TYR A 24 19.71 -7.89 7.88
CA TYR A 24 18.95 -8.52 8.97
C TYR A 24 18.71 -10.03 8.77
N LYS A 25 19.01 -10.59 7.59
CA LYS A 25 19.11 -12.02 7.29
C LYS A 25 17.94 -12.88 7.81
N ALA A 26 16.70 -12.66 7.38
CA ALA A 26 15.50 -13.44 7.79
C ALA A 26 15.38 -13.77 9.31
N ARG A 27 16.13 -13.09 10.18
CA ARG A 27 16.26 -13.41 11.60
C ARG A 27 15.31 -12.53 12.38
N GLY A 28 14.41 -13.18 13.10
CA GLY A 28 13.40 -12.50 13.90
C GLY A 28 12.44 -11.66 13.06
N ASN A 29 11.59 -10.90 13.75
CA ASN A 29 10.50 -10.18 13.09
C ASN A 29 10.98 -9.09 12.14
N ASN A 30 12.07 -8.37 12.47
CA ASN A 30 12.59 -7.29 11.62
C ASN A 30 13.18 -7.81 10.30
N GLY A 31 13.87 -8.96 10.32
CA GLY A 31 14.41 -9.55 9.09
C GLY A 31 13.31 -10.01 8.13
N ILE A 32 12.26 -10.66 8.67
CA ILE A 32 11.09 -11.06 7.88
C ILE A 32 10.34 -9.84 7.34
N ALA A 33 10.19 -8.79 8.16
CA ALA A 33 9.55 -7.54 7.74
C ALA A 33 10.23 -6.93 6.50
N TRP A 34 11.56 -6.82 6.48
CA TRP A 34 12.27 -6.25 5.33
C TRP A 34 12.15 -7.09 4.07
N ILE A 35 12.14 -8.43 4.19
CA ILE A 35 11.93 -9.31 3.03
C ILE A 35 10.53 -9.08 2.45
N LEU A 36 9.50 -9.07 3.30
CA LEU A 36 8.12 -8.81 2.89
C LEU A 36 7.94 -7.42 2.26
N PHE A 37 8.55 -6.39 2.85
CA PHE A 37 8.58 -5.04 2.29
C PHE A 37 9.21 -5.03 0.89
N THR A 38 10.37 -5.66 0.74
CA THR A 38 11.09 -5.70 -0.54
C THR A 38 10.26 -6.42 -1.61
N LEU A 39 9.64 -7.54 -1.28
CA LEU A 39 8.77 -8.28 -2.20
C LEU A 39 7.54 -7.46 -2.60
N SER A 40 6.91 -6.77 -1.64
CA SER A 40 5.80 -5.85 -1.91
C SER A 40 6.22 -4.72 -2.87
N MET A 41 7.36 -4.09 -2.65
CA MET A 41 7.88 -3.04 -3.54
C MET A 41 8.22 -3.57 -4.94
N ILE A 42 8.72 -4.79 -5.05
CA ILE A 42 8.94 -5.44 -6.36
C ILE A 42 7.61 -5.68 -7.07
N CYS A 43 6.58 -6.16 -6.35
CA CYS A 43 5.24 -6.33 -6.91
C CYS A 43 4.67 -5.00 -7.41
N TRP A 44 4.66 -3.95 -6.58
CA TRP A 44 4.19 -2.63 -7.01
C TRP A 44 4.98 -2.08 -8.20
N PHE A 45 6.31 -2.22 -8.21
CA PHE A 45 7.12 -1.80 -9.35
C PHE A 45 6.79 -2.54 -10.65
N ILE A 46 6.57 -3.86 -10.60
CA ILE A 46 6.15 -4.63 -11.77
C ILE A 46 4.75 -4.20 -12.22
N GLY A 47 3.84 -3.96 -11.27
CA GLY A 47 2.51 -3.43 -11.54
C GLY A 47 2.55 -2.09 -12.28
N GLU A 48 3.34 -1.13 -11.78
CA GLU A 48 3.53 0.17 -12.42
C GLU A 48 4.09 0.07 -13.83
N TYR A 49 5.07 -0.82 -14.01
CA TYR A 49 5.66 -1.05 -15.32
C TYR A 49 4.65 -1.67 -16.30
N ALA A 50 3.85 -2.64 -15.83
CA ALA A 50 2.78 -3.24 -16.61
C ALA A 50 1.69 -2.22 -16.96
N TYR A 51 1.21 -1.46 -15.99
CA TYR A 51 0.18 -0.42 -16.16
C TYR A 51 0.64 0.62 -17.18
N SER A 52 1.88 1.11 -17.05
CA SER A 52 2.45 2.08 -17.98
C SER A 52 2.51 1.56 -19.42
N TYR A 53 2.84 0.28 -19.58
CA TYR A 53 2.89 -0.36 -20.88
C TYR A 53 1.48 -0.57 -21.47
N GLU A 54 0.53 -1.06 -20.66
CA GLU A 54 -0.86 -1.28 -21.07
C GLU A 54 -1.53 0.03 -21.47
N TYR A 55 -1.36 1.09 -20.68
CA TYR A 55 -1.91 2.42 -20.94
C TYR A 55 -1.36 3.05 -22.23
N GLU A 56 -0.09 2.83 -22.57
CA GLU A 56 0.53 3.43 -23.76
C GLU A 56 0.13 2.72 -25.07
N TYR A 57 -0.16 1.42 -25.02
CA TYR A 57 -0.38 0.60 -26.23
C TYR A 57 -1.82 0.12 -26.42
N ASN A 58 -2.67 0.17 -25.41
CA ASN A 58 -4.03 -0.36 -25.49
C ASN A 58 -5.05 0.58 -24.81
N ILE A 59 -5.09 1.84 -25.28
CA ILE A 59 -5.90 2.93 -24.71
C ILE A 59 -7.41 2.59 -24.65
N GLU A 60 -7.89 1.69 -25.52
CA GLU A 60 -9.30 1.25 -25.57
C GLU A 60 -9.60 0.05 -24.67
N ASP A 61 -8.59 -0.64 -24.15
CA ASP A 61 -8.73 -1.82 -23.30
C ASP A 61 -8.47 -1.44 -21.84
N LEU A 62 -9.54 -1.23 -21.09
CA LEU A 62 -9.52 -0.97 -19.64
C LEU A 62 -9.03 -2.19 -18.83
N SER A 63 -8.75 -3.33 -19.47
CA SER A 63 -8.18 -4.53 -18.84
C SER A 63 -6.73 -4.30 -18.42
N THR A 64 -6.53 -3.68 -17.27
CA THR A 64 -5.23 -3.57 -16.56
C THR A 64 -4.90 -4.82 -15.74
N LEU A 65 -5.45 -5.98 -16.13
CA LEU A 65 -5.46 -7.19 -15.31
C LEU A 65 -4.07 -7.63 -14.89
N THR A 66 -3.05 -7.40 -15.73
CA THR A 66 -1.66 -7.73 -15.40
C THR A 66 -1.17 -6.83 -14.28
N SER A 67 -1.33 -5.51 -14.37
CA SER A 67 -0.92 -4.60 -13.31
C SER A 67 -1.72 -4.83 -12.04
N ASP A 68 -3.04 -5.02 -12.16
CA ASP A 68 -3.94 -5.29 -11.03
C ASP A 68 -3.51 -6.52 -10.23
N PHE A 69 -3.11 -7.59 -10.91
CA PHE A 69 -2.60 -8.80 -10.25
C PHE A 69 -1.39 -8.50 -9.35
N PHE A 70 -0.43 -7.73 -9.86
CA PHE A 70 0.78 -7.38 -9.11
C PHE A 70 0.48 -6.40 -7.98
N TYR A 71 -0.36 -5.40 -8.20
CA TYR A 71 -0.80 -4.47 -7.17
C TYR A 71 -1.51 -5.20 -6.03
N ILE A 72 -2.50 -6.04 -6.35
CA ILE A 72 -3.29 -6.80 -5.38
C ILE A 72 -2.40 -7.75 -4.55
N ILE A 73 -1.35 -8.35 -5.14
CA ILE A 73 -0.38 -9.18 -4.40
C ILE A 73 0.55 -8.32 -3.52
N GLY A 74 0.86 -7.10 -3.95
CA GLY A 74 1.66 -6.14 -3.18
C GLY A 74 1.05 -5.84 -1.82
N TYR A 75 -0.27 -5.64 -1.74
CA TYR A 75 -0.98 -5.32 -0.50
C TYR A 75 -0.83 -6.34 0.64
N PRO A 76 -1.12 -7.65 0.49
CA PRO A 76 -0.97 -8.62 1.57
C PRO A 76 0.50 -8.79 1.99
N LEU A 77 1.46 -8.66 1.07
CA LEU A 77 2.89 -8.63 1.39
C LEU A 77 3.24 -7.41 2.25
N PHE A 78 2.73 -6.23 1.87
CA PHE A 78 2.93 -4.99 2.62
C PHE A 78 2.26 -5.05 4.00
N LEU A 79 1.03 -5.56 4.08
CA LEU A 79 0.32 -5.77 5.33
C LEU A 79 1.11 -6.71 6.24
N ALA A 80 1.57 -7.85 5.72
CA ALA A 80 2.40 -8.77 6.48
C ALA A 80 3.68 -8.08 6.97
N PHE A 81 4.33 -7.28 6.12
CA PHE A 81 5.45 -6.43 6.51
C PHE A 81 5.12 -5.57 7.74
N THR A 82 4.02 -4.81 7.70
CA THR A 82 3.64 -3.92 8.81
C THR A 82 3.33 -4.70 10.10
N ILE A 83 2.69 -5.88 10.00
CA ILE A 83 2.40 -6.74 11.14
C ILE A 83 3.69 -7.24 11.79
N PHE A 84 4.61 -7.81 11.00
CA PHE A 84 5.91 -8.28 11.52
C PHE A 84 6.71 -7.14 12.11
N TYR A 85 6.64 -5.95 11.51
CA TYR A 85 7.30 -4.76 12.03
C TYR A 85 6.74 -4.30 13.39
N LEU A 86 5.41 -4.30 13.55
CA LEU A 86 4.77 -3.87 14.79
C LEU A 86 4.80 -4.93 15.89
N LYS A 87 4.97 -6.21 15.55
CA LYS A 87 4.96 -7.35 16.47
C LYS A 87 5.88 -7.19 17.71
N PRO A 88 7.12 -6.68 17.62
CA PRO A 88 7.96 -6.42 18.81
C PRO A 88 7.37 -5.38 19.77
N ARG A 89 6.48 -4.50 19.28
CA ARG A 89 5.80 -3.46 20.05
C ARG A 89 4.34 -3.79 20.36
N LYS A 90 3.91 -5.05 20.19
CA LYS A 90 2.49 -5.43 20.39
C LYS A 90 1.94 -5.07 21.77
N ASN A 91 2.76 -5.08 22.81
CA ASN A 91 2.33 -4.84 24.19
C ASN A 91 2.01 -3.37 24.49
N ILE A 92 2.56 -2.43 23.72
CA ILE A 92 2.30 -0.99 23.86
C ILE A 92 1.18 -0.52 22.92
N ILE A 93 0.77 -1.36 21.97
CA ILE A 93 -0.36 -1.09 21.08
C ILE A 93 -1.65 -1.37 21.84
N THR A 94 -2.40 -0.31 22.11
CA THR A 94 -3.66 -0.40 22.85
C THR A 94 -4.84 -0.69 21.93
N LYS A 95 -5.90 -1.32 22.45
CA LYS A 95 -7.17 -1.52 21.71
C LYS A 95 -7.76 -0.19 21.20
N LYS A 96 -7.57 0.91 21.97
CA LYS A 96 -8.02 2.25 21.58
C LYS A 96 -7.32 2.75 20.32
N MET A 97 -6.01 2.49 20.17
CA MET A 97 -5.26 2.85 18.96
C MET A 97 -5.77 2.09 17.74
N ILE A 98 -6.00 0.78 17.90
CA ILE A 98 -6.52 -0.06 16.81
C ILE A 98 -7.92 0.44 16.41
N LEU A 99 -8.82 0.62 17.38
CA LEU A 99 -10.18 1.09 17.12
C LEU A 99 -10.20 2.46 16.43
N ALA A 100 -9.40 3.42 16.91
CA ALA A 100 -9.30 4.74 16.28
C ALA A 100 -8.75 4.66 14.84
N SER A 101 -7.74 3.82 14.61
CA SER A 101 -7.15 3.61 13.28
C SER A 101 -8.14 2.95 12.32
N SER A 102 -8.90 1.95 12.80
CA SER A 102 -9.96 1.29 12.03
C SER A 102 -11.12 2.23 11.70
N LEU A 103 -11.56 3.06 12.65
CA LEU A 103 -12.60 4.07 12.38
C LEU A 103 -12.13 5.09 11.35
N PHE A 104 -10.89 5.58 11.47
CA PHE A 104 -10.31 6.50 10.49
C PHE A 104 -10.20 5.86 9.10
N SER A 105 -9.77 4.61 9.03
CA SER A 105 -9.74 3.84 7.79
C SER A 105 -11.14 3.73 7.16
N LEU A 106 -12.17 3.37 7.93
CA LEU A 106 -13.54 3.31 7.42
C LEU A 106 -14.08 4.66 6.92
N LEU A 107 -13.65 5.78 7.52
CA LEU A 107 -14.01 7.12 7.05
C LEU A 107 -13.44 7.45 5.67
N ILE A 108 -12.38 6.75 5.23
CA ILE A 108 -11.83 6.86 3.88
C ILE A 108 -12.47 5.81 2.97
N VAL A 109 -12.53 4.54 3.39
CA VAL A 109 -13.04 3.45 2.55
C VAL A 109 -14.51 3.64 2.16
N ILE A 110 -15.38 4.05 3.09
CA ILE A 110 -16.82 4.13 2.81
C ILE A 110 -17.14 5.18 1.73
N PRO A 111 -16.66 6.44 1.83
CA PRO A 111 -16.83 7.41 0.76
C PRO A 111 -16.20 6.97 -0.56
N SER A 112 -14.98 6.39 -0.53
CA SER A 112 -14.32 5.92 -1.75
C SER A 112 -15.14 4.84 -2.45
N LEU A 113 -15.63 3.83 -1.72
CA LEU A 113 -16.51 2.81 -2.28
C LEU A 113 -17.81 3.41 -2.83
N TYR A 114 -18.42 4.37 -2.11
CA TYR A 114 -19.62 5.04 -2.59
C TYR A 114 -19.39 5.73 -3.94
N ILE A 115 -18.27 6.44 -4.09
CA ILE A 115 -17.89 7.10 -5.36
C ILE A 115 -17.67 6.05 -6.44
N THR A 116 -16.92 4.98 -6.14
CA THR A 116 -16.67 3.88 -7.09
C THR A 116 -17.95 3.21 -7.57
N PHE A 117 -18.92 2.95 -6.70
CA PHE A 117 -20.19 2.35 -7.13
C PHE A 117 -21.09 3.33 -7.89
N ASP A 118 -20.94 4.64 -7.66
CA ASP A 118 -21.73 5.65 -8.34
C ASP A 118 -21.21 5.96 -9.75
N SER A 119 -19.88 6.00 -9.92
CA SER A 119 -19.23 6.36 -11.18
C SER A 119 -19.25 5.25 -12.24
N VAL A 120 -19.43 3.98 -11.83
CA VAL A 120 -19.19 2.83 -12.68
C VAL A 120 -20.43 1.94 -12.86
N ARG A 121 -21.58 2.56 -13.15
CA ARG A 121 -22.89 1.87 -13.21
C ARG A 121 -23.08 0.89 -14.39
N ASP A 122 -22.23 0.94 -15.41
CA ASP A 122 -22.37 0.17 -16.66
C ASP A 122 -21.14 -0.71 -17.02
N VAL A 123 -20.27 -1.04 -16.06
CA VAL A 123 -19.16 -1.99 -16.30
C VAL A 123 -19.50 -3.43 -15.94
N ASP A 124 -18.71 -4.37 -16.45
CA ASP A 124 -18.80 -5.77 -16.07
C ASP A 124 -18.39 -5.99 -14.60
N GLY A 125 -18.82 -7.12 -14.04
CA GLY A 125 -18.61 -7.43 -12.62
C GLY A 125 -17.14 -7.60 -12.21
N LEU A 126 -16.24 -7.99 -13.13
CA LEU A 126 -14.82 -8.11 -12.81
C LEU A 126 -14.18 -6.73 -12.67
N THR A 127 -14.46 -5.82 -13.61
CA THR A 127 -13.99 -4.43 -13.53
C THR A 127 -14.49 -3.73 -12.27
N LEU A 128 -15.78 -3.90 -11.94
CA LEU A 128 -16.33 -3.35 -10.70
C LEU A 128 -15.65 -3.92 -9.45
N PHE A 129 -15.37 -5.22 -9.43
CA PHE A 129 -14.65 -5.86 -8.33
C PHE A 129 -13.24 -5.29 -8.18
N LEU A 130 -12.51 -5.14 -9.29
CA LEU A 130 -11.16 -4.57 -9.27
C LEU A 130 -11.17 -3.13 -8.77
N TYR A 131 -12.10 -2.28 -9.20
CA TYR A 131 -12.18 -0.91 -8.66
C TYR A 131 -12.57 -0.86 -7.19
N ALA A 132 -13.45 -1.75 -6.73
CA ALA A 132 -13.87 -1.78 -5.33
C ALA A 132 -12.78 -2.35 -4.39
N ILE A 133 -11.89 -3.21 -4.88
CA ILE A 133 -10.90 -3.85 -4.00
C ILE A 133 -9.80 -2.88 -3.55
N TYR A 134 -9.43 -1.89 -4.36
CA TYR A 134 -8.38 -0.91 -4.03
C TYR A 134 -8.69 -0.10 -2.76
N PRO A 135 -9.84 0.61 -2.65
CA PRO A 135 -10.19 1.31 -1.40
C PRO A 135 -10.21 0.40 -0.17
N ILE A 136 -10.62 -0.86 -0.33
CA ILE A 136 -10.64 -1.83 0.77
C ILE A 136 -9.22 -2.18 1.21
N LEU A 137 -8.33 -2.49 0.25
CA LEU A 137 -6.94 -2.85 0.52
C LEU A 137 -6.16 -1.68 1.13
N ASP A 138 -6.37 -0.46 0.62
CA ASP A 138 -5.87 0.79 1.18
C ASP A 138 -6.28 0.96 2.64
N GLY A 139 -7.59 0.80 2.90
CA GLY A 139 -8.12 0.86 4.25
C GLY A 139 -7.46 -0.15 5.19
N ILE A 140 -7.18 -1.36 4.71
CA ILE A 140 -6.53 -2.41 5.51
C ILE A 140 -5.09 -2.03 5.86
N ILE A 141 -4.28 -1.55 4.91
CA ILE A 141 -2.88 -1.16 5.17
C ILE A 141 -2.76 0.16 5.93
N LEU A 142 -3.79 1.01 5.85
CA LEU A 142 -3.87 2.27 6.56
C LEU A 142 -3.96 2.08 8.09
N ILE A 143 -4.62 1.01 8.55
CA ILE A 143 -4.75 0.71 9.99
C ILE A 143 -3.39 0.61 10.68
N PRO A 144 -2.47 -0.29 10.29
CA PRO A 144 -1.15 -0.38 10.91
C PRO A 144 -0.29 0.88 10.67
N ALA A 145 -0.48 1.62 9.57
CA ALA A 145 0.22 2.87 9.33
C ALA A 145 -0.14 3.96 10.35
N ILE A 146 -1.44 4.12 10.66
CA ILE A 146 -1.91 5.05 11.70
C ILE A 146 -1.45 4.60 13.09
N VAL A 147 -1.52 3.29 13.39
CA VAL A 147 -1.00 2.74 14.65
C VAL A 147 0.47 3.10 14.84
N ALA A 148 1.30 2.93 13.81
CA ALA A 148 2.71 3.27 13.88
C ALA A 148 2.97 4.77 14.00
N THR A 149 2.13 5.60 13.37
CA THR A 149 2.17 7.05 13.52
C THR A 149 1.94 7.46 14.98
N PHE A 150 0.96 6.86 15.66
CA PHE A 150 0.79 7.07 17.11
C PHE A 150 2.01 6.64 17.93
N LEU A 151 2.64 5.51 17.59
CA LEU A 151 3.86 5.05 18.27
C LEU A 151 5.04 6.00 18.02
N PHE A 152 5.12 6.61 16.83
CA PHE A 152 6.20 7.54 16.48
C PHE A 152 6.14 8.80 17.33
N PHE A 153 4.96 9.42 17.43
CA PHE A 153 4.78 10.61 18.27
C PHE A 153 5.00 10.32 19.76
N ARG A 154 4.98 9.05 20.18
CA ARG A 154 5.35 8.59 21.52
C ARG A 154 6.83 8.24 21.68
N GLY A 155 7.65 8.38 20.63
CA GLY A 155 9.07 8.00 20.63
C GLY A 155 9.33 6.49 20.68
N GLN A 156 8.34 5.66 20.30
CA GLN A 156 8.40 4.20 20.46
C GLN A 156 8.83 3.45 19.18
N VAL A 157 8.99 4.17 18.06
CA VAL A 157 9.48 3.65 16.78
C VAL A 157 10.49 4.61 16.17
N ASN A 158 11.36 4.11 15.28
CA ASN A 158 12.38 4.95 14.64
C ASN A 158 11.81 5.78 13.48
N LEU A 159 12.56 6.79 13.04
CA LEU A 159 12.18 7.69 11.96
C LEU A 159 11.99 7.00 10.60
N LEU A 160 12.89 6.08 10.23
CA LEU A 160 12.85 5.37 8.94
C LEU A 160 11.48 4.71 8.72
N TRP A 161 10.97 4.06 9.75
CA TRP A 161 9.70 3.33 9.67
C TRP A 161 8.49 4.25 9.63
N THR A 162 8.56 5.37 10.34
CA THR A 162 7.54 6.41 10.23
C THR A 162 7.49 6.98 8.83
N MET A 163 8.64 7.22 8.19
CA MET A 163 8.68 7.74 6.83
C MET A 163 8.05 6.77 5.82
N ILE A 164 8.31 5.46 5.95
CA ILE A 164 7.66 4.43 5.10
C ILE A 164 6.14 4.47 5.30
N LEU A 165 5.67 4.56 6.55
CA LEU A 165 4.24 4.53 6.85
C LEU A 165 3.54 5.87 6.58
N PHE A 166 4.30 6.97 6.58
CA PHE A 166 3.84 8.25 6.06
C PHE A 166 3.70 8.19 4.53
N GLY A 167 4.57 7.45 3.84
CA GLY A 167 4.40 7.10 2.44
C GLY A 167 3.03 6.49 2.16
N VAL A 168 2.59 5.52 2.98
CA VAL A 168 1.24 4.91 2.87
C VAL A 168 0.12 5.94 3.06
N LEU A 169 0.28 6.91 3.97
CA LEU A 169 -0.72 7.96 4.13
C LEU A 169 -0.83 8.84 2.88
N LEU A 170 0.30 9.14 2.25
CA LEU A 170 0.35 9.91 1.01
C LEU A 170 -0.22 9.12 -0.17
N ASP A 171 0.08 7.82 -0.23
CA ASP A 171 -0.41 6.89 -1.24
C ASP A 171 -1.94 6.80 -1.23
N VAL A 172 -2.52 6.47 -0.06
CA VAL A 172 -3.99 6.43 0.10
C VAL A 172 -4.64 7.80 -0.17
N ALA A 173 -3.96 8.90 0.19
CA ALA A 173 -4.46 10.24 -0.12
C ALA A 173 -4.41 10.54 -1.62
N ALA A 174 -3.37 10.09 -2.33
CA ALA A 174 -3.24 10.23 -3.77
C ALA A 174 -4.30 9.41 -4.50
N ASP A 175 -4.53 8.16 -4.11
CA ASP A 175 -5.56 7.29 -4.70
C ASP A 175 -6.96 7.83 -4.46
N THR A 176 -7.24 8.30 -3.24
CA THR A 176 -8.53 8.96 -2.94
C THR A 176 -8.71 10.24 -3.73
N ALA A 177 -7.65 11.04 -3.90
CA ALA A 177 -7.70 12.25 -4.71
C ALA A 177 -7.92 11.93 -6.19
N TYR A 178 -7.23 10.92 -6.72
CA TYR A 178 -7.42 10.44 -8.09
C TYR A 178 -8.89 10.08 -8.31
N LEU A 179 -9.48 9.24 -7.44
CA LEU A 179 -10.88 8.85 -7.51
C LEU A 179 -11.89 10.02 -7.49
N ILE A 180 -11.56 11.13 -6.82
CA ILE A 180 -12.44 12.31 -6.71
C ILE A 180 -12.27 13.26 -7.91
N PHE A 181 -11.06 13.37 -8.47
CA PHE A 181 -10.72 14.40 -9.45
C PHE A 181 -10.55 13.88 -10.89
N SER A 182 -10.51 12.57 -11.11
CA SER A 182 -10.54 11.94 -12.44
C SER A 182 -11.97 11.65 -12.88
#